data_AF-A0A7C0W678-F1
#
_entry.id   AF-A0A7C0W678-F1
#
_cell.length_a   1.000
_cell.length_b   1.000
_cell.length_c   1.000
_cell.angle_alpha   90.00
_cell.angle_beta   90.00
_cell.angle_gamma   90.00
#
_symmetry.space_group_name_H-M   'P 1'
#
loop_
_entity.id
_entity.type
_entity.pdbx_description
1 polymer ?
#
loop_
_entity_poly.entity_id
_entity_poly.type
_entity_poly.pdbx_seq_one_letter_code
_entity_poly.pdbx_strand_id
1 'polypeptide(L)' 'PEGNARKCTFCLHRLEQGLLPACVTTCIGAANYFGDINDPNSLVAKMVAQPNAIRLKEEMGTEPSVYYLV' A
#
# COMPACT_ATOMS: atom_id res chain seq x y z
N PRO A 1 -15.89 -5.11 16.35
CA PRO A 1 -16.86 -4.61 17.35
C PRO A 1 -18.26 -4.83 16.79
N GLU A 2 -19.17 -5.29 17.62
CA GLU A 2 -20.55 -5.44 17.20
C GLU A 2 -21.10 -4.09 16.71
N GLY A 3 -21.81 -4.07 15.59
CA GLY A 3 -22.40 -2.86 14.99
C GLY A 3 -21.43 -1.85 14.35
N ASN A 4 -20.15 -2.17 14.17
CA ASN A 4 -19.17 -1.22 13.61
C ASN A 4 -18.45 -1.75 12.36
N ALA A 5 -18.32 -0.90 11.34
CA ALA A 5 -17.56 -1.20 10.13
C ALA A 5 -16.05 -1.18 10.41
N ARG A 6 -15.30 -2.04 9.71
CA ARG A 6 -13.84 -2.04 9.70
C ARG A 6 -13.33 -2.07 8.26
N LYS A 7 -12.14 -1.52 8.06
CA LYS A 7 -11.42 -1.56 6.78
C LYS A 7 -9.91 -1.62 7.03
N CYS A 8 -9.15 -1.82 5.95
CA CYS A 8 -7.72 -1.59 6.00
C CYS A 8 -7.41 -0.12 6.36
N THR A 9 -6.50 0.05 7.31
CA THR A 9 -5.98 1.34 7.75
C THR A 9 -4.46 1.43 7.57
N PHE A 10 -3.90 0.58 6.71
CA PHE A 10 -2.45 0.39 6.55
C PHE A 10 -1.71 0.17 7.87
N CYS A 11 -2.36 -0.52 8.81
CA CYS A 11 -1.82 -0.78 10.13
C CYS A 11 -1.34 0.49 10.84
N LEU A 12 -2.14 1.56 10.86
CA LEU A 12 -1.81 2.83 11.53
C LEU A 12 -1.13 2.65 12.91
N HIS A 13 -1.70 1.79 13.77
CA HIS A 13 -1.15 1.44 15.08
C HIS A 13 0.30 0.90 15.08
N ARG A 14 0.76 0.31 13.96
CA ARG A 14 2.15 -0.14 13.77
C ARG A 14 3.03 0.98 13.21
N LEU A 15 2.50 1.74 12.26
CA LEU A 15 3.22 2.87 11.65
C LEU A 15 3.58 3.93 12.70
N GLU A 16 2.69 4.21 13.65
CA GLU A 16 2.94 5.11 14.79
C GLU A 16 4.11 4.64 15.69
N GLN A 17 4.46 3.36 15.62
CA GLN A 17 5.59 2.76 16.35
C GLN A 17 6.82 2.55 15.44
N GLY A 18 6.81 3.09 14.22
CA GLY A 18 7.88 2.92 13.24
C GLY A 18 7.95 1.52 12.63
N LEU A 19 6.91 0.70 12.79
CA LEU A 19 6.86 -0.67 12.28
C LEU A 19 6.11 -0.73 10.94
N LEU A 20 6.59 -1.58 10.03
CA LEU A 20 5.88 -1.84 8.76
C LEU A 20 4.53 -2.54 8.98
N PRO A 21 3.56 -2.38 8.04
CA PRO A 21 2.29 -3.08 8.10
C PRO A 21 2.42 -4.60 8.16
N ALA A 22 1.48 -5.26 8.84
CA ALA A 22 1.55 -6.70 9.07
C ALA A 22 1.62 -7.50 7.76
N CYS A 23 0.76 -7.17 6.78
CA CYS A 23 0.71 -7.85 5.48
C CYS A 23 2.00 -7.73 4.65
N VAL A 24 2.84 -6.71 4.91
CA VAL A 24 4.17 -6.56 4.30
C VAL A 24 5.14 -7.50 5.02
N THR A 25 5.19 -7.43 6.35
CA THR A 25 6.15 -8.20 7.15
C THR A 25 5.92 -9.72 7.11
N THR A 26 4.70 -10.18 6.89
CA THR A 26 4.36 -11.61 6.85
C THR A 26 4.42 -12.20 5.44
N CYS A 27 4.66 -11.38 4.41
CA CYS A 27 4.61 -11.85 3.03
C CYS A 27 5.91 -12.58 2.66
N ILE A 28 5.86 -13.91 2.66
CA ILE A 28 7.00 -14.76 2.28
C ILE A 28 7.43 -14.49 0.82
N GLY A 29 6.45 -14.24 -0.06
CA GLY A 29 6.69 -13.98 -1.49
C GLY A 29 7.07 -12.54 -1.82
N ALA A 30 7.23 -11.65 -0.84
CA ALA A 30 7.54 -10.23 -1.05
C ALA A 30 6.63 -9.53 -2.07
N ALA A 31 5.34 -9.84 -2.06
CA ALA A 31 4.36 -9.27 -2.98
C ALA A 31 3.88 -7.86 -2.57
N ASN A 32 3.96 -7.53 -1.28
CA ASN A 32 3.50 -6.25 -0.75
C ASN A 32 4.67 -5.37 -0.34
N TYR A 33 4.61 -4.11 -0.74
CA TYR A 33 5.56 -3.07 -0.36
C TYR A 33 4.82 -1.88 0.20
N PHE A 34 5.43 -1.15 1.13
CA PHE A 34 4.81 0.00 1.78
C PHE A 34 5.84 1.12 1.98
N GLY A 35 5.41 2.37 1.77
CA GLY A 35 6.27 3.54 1.80
C GLY A 35 5.55 4.79 1.31
N ASP A 36 6.25 5.92 1.35
CA ASP A 36 5.73 7.21 0.87
C ASP A 36 5.94 7.36 -0.64
N ILE A 37 4.87 7.57 -1.38
CA ILE A 37 4.92 7.81 -2.82
C ILE A 37 5.50 9.19 -3.18
N ASN A 38 5.46 10.14 -2.25
CA ASN A 38 5.97 11.50 -2.47
C ASN A 38 7.48 11.62 -2.23
N ASP A 39 8.09 10.65 -1.54
CA ASP A 39 9.54 10.58 -1.40
C ASP A 39 10.15 9.85 -2.61
N PRO A 40 10.87 10.55 -3.51
CA PRO A 40 11.45 9.94 -4.71
C PRO A 40 12.53 8.89 -4.39
N ASN A 41 13.08 8.90 -3.17
CA ASN A 41 14.06 7.90 -2.75
C ASN A 41 13.40 6.59 -2.28
N SER A 42 12.10 6.62 -1.98
CA SER A 42 11.37 5.46 -1.47
C SER A 42 11.28 4.34 -2.51
N LEU A 43 11.26 3.10 -2.03
CA LEU A 43 11.08 1.93 -2.88
C LEU A 43 9.73 1.96 -3.62
N VAL A 44 8.67 2.44 -2.95
CA VAL A 44 7.32 2.52 -3.52
C VAL A 44 7.26 3.53 -4.66
N ALA A 45 7.85 4.73 -4.50
CA ALA A 45 7.88 5.74 -5.56
C ALA A 45 8.57 5.18 -6.82
N LYS A 46 9.67 4.44 -6.65
CA LYS A 46 10.39 3.80 -7.75
C LYS A 46 9.59 2.68 -8.43
N MET A 47 8.84 1.88 -7.67
CA MET A 47 8.00 0.81 -8.24
C MET A 47 6.78 1.35 -8.98
N VAL A 48 6.13 2.39 -8.45
CA VAL A 48 4.97 3.01 -9.11
C VAL A 48 5.35 3.72 -10.41
N ALA A 49 6.60 4.18 -10.53
CA ALA A 49 7.11 4.76 -11.77
C ALA A 49 7.41 3.72 -12.88
N GLN A 50 7.33 2.41 -12.57
CA GLN A 50 7.57 1.37 -13.57
C GLN A 50 6.39 1.27 -14.56
N PRO A 51 6.65 0.91 -15.83
CA PRO A 51 5.61 0.88 -16.86
C PRO A 51 4.54 -0.19 -16.63
N ASN A 52 4.80 -1.17 -15.76
CA ASN A 52 3.86 -2.22 -15.40
C ASN A 52 3.07 -1.93 -14.11
N ALA A 53 3.19 -0.73 -13.55
CA ALA A 53 2.38 -0.30 -12.42
C ALA A 53 1.00 0.19 -12.91
N ILE A 54 -0.07 -0.37 -12.34
CA ILE A 54 -1.45 -0.01 -12.65
C ILE A 54 -2.25 0.31 -11.38
N ARG A 55 -3.27 1.16 -11.52
CA ARG A 55 -4.30 1.35 -10.48
C ARG A 55 -5.50 0.47 -10.78
N LEU A 56 -6.02 -0.20 -9.76
CA LEU A 56 -7.18 -1.06 -9.93
C LEU A 56 -8.45 -0.20 -10.10
N LYS A 57 -9.20 -0.47 -11.17
CA LYS A 57 -10.47 0.20 -11.50
C LYS A 57 -10.37 1.73 -11.57
N GLU A 58 -9.37 2.22 -12.30
CA GLU A 58 -9.12 3.65 -12.45
C GLU A 58 -10.31 4.40 -13.07
N GLU A 59 -11.13 3.73 -13.89
CA GLU A 59 -12.35 4.26 -14.50
C GLU A 59 -13.40 4.76 -13.49
N MET A 60 -13.32 4.34 -12.22
CA MET A 60 -14.24 4.77 -11.16
C MET A 60 -13.85 6.11 -10.52
N GLY A 61 -12.70 6.70 -10.89
CA GLY A 61 -12.30 8.04 -10.41
C GLY A 61 -12.04 8.13 -8.90
N THR A 62 -11.82 7.00 -8.21
CA THR A 62 -11.64 6.94 -6.74
C THR A 62 -10.21 7.23 -6.28
N GLU A 63 -9.30 7.37 -7.23
CA GLU A 63 -7.88 7.61 -7.01
C GLU A 63 -7.26 6.75 -5.87
N PRO A 64 -7.26 5.40 -5.97
CA PRO A 64 -6.70 4.53 -4.93
C PRO A 64 -5.19 4.74 -4.74
N SER A 65 -4.71 4.70 -3.51
CA SER A 65 -3.28 4.79 -3.18
C SER A 65 -2.54 3.45 -3.30
N VAL A 66 -3.22 2.36 -3.72
CA VAL A 66 -2.63 1.04 -3.91
C VAL A 66 -2.42 0.80 -5.40
N TYR A 67 -1.19 0.46 -5.76
CA TYR A 67 -0.78 0.13 -7.12
C TYR A 67 -0.46 -1.36 -7.21
N TYR A 68 -0.78 -1.95 -8.36
CA TYR A 68 -0.50 -3.34 -8.67
C TYR A 68 0.57 -3.40 -9.75
N LEU A 69 1.50 -4.34 -9.64
CA LEU A 69 2.52 -4.61 -10.66
C LEU A 69 2.09 -5.84 -11.46
N VAL A 70 2.06 -5.73 -12.79
CA VAL A 70 1.67 -6.81 -13.73
C VAL A 70 2.82 -7.31 -14.60
#